data_AF-A0A2D0NB86-F1
#
_entry.id   AF-A0A2D0NB86-F1
#
_cell.length_a   1.000
_cell.length_b   1.000
_cell.length_c   1.000
_cell.angle_alpha   90.00
_cell.angle_beta   90.00
_cell.angle_gamma   90.00
#
_symmetry.space_group_name_H-M   'P 1'
#
loop_
_entity.id
_entity.type
_entity.pdbx_description
1 polymer ?
#
loop_
_entity_poly.entity_id
_entity_poly.type
_entity_poly.pdbx_seq_one_letter_code
_entity_poly.pdbx_strand_id
1 'polypeptide(L)'
;MSSQLSIYIQSCKLWRAGIPSVNYFAEQQRLSPNYFGDLIKKETGKSAQEYIQAKVIEVAKSKIFDPDKSVSEIAYELGFKYPQHFSRMFKRETGFAPSDFRDRK
;
A
#
# COMPACT_ATOMS: atom_id res chain seq x y z
N MET A 1 -4.94 -12.91 -15.39
CA MET A 1 -5.71 -11.90 -14.63
C MET A 1 -4.84 -11.09 -13.65
N SER A 2 -3.55 -11.41 -13.47
CA SER A 2 -2.64 -10.73 -12.51
C SER A 2 -2.09 -9.37 -12.99
N SER A 3 -2.37 -8.98 -14.24
CA SER A 3 -1.86 -7.74 -14.83
C SER A 3 -2.71 -6.52 -14.45
N GLN A 4 -4.04 -6.65 -14.40
CA GLN A 4 -4.92 -5.50 -14.13
C GLN A 4 -4.81 -4.98 -12.69
N LEU A 5 -4.68 -5.87 -11.70
CA LEU A 5 -4.49 -5.47 -10.30
C LEU A 5 -3.14 -4.76 -10.09
N SER A 6 -2.08 -5.30 -10.69
CA SER A 6 -0.75 -4.70 -10.63
C SER A 6 -0.71 -3.35 -11.35
N ILE A 7 -1.31 -3.26 -12.55
CA ILE A 7 -1.45 -2.02 -13.32
C ILE A 7 -2.28 -1.00 -12.55
N TYR A 8 -3.35 -1.40 -11.85
CA TYR A 8 -4.20 -0.49 -11.07
C TYR A 8 -3.47 0.08 -9.84
N ILE A 9 -2.72 -0.76 -9.12
CA ILE A 9 -1.85 -0.33 -8.02
C ILE A 9 -0.74 0.59 -8.54
N GLN A 10 -0.13 0.27 -9.69
CA GLN A 10 0.90 1.08 -10.33
C GLN A 10 0.35 2.41 -10.87
N SER A 11 -0.88 2.40 -11.38
CA SER A 11 -1.61 3.56 -11.93
C SER A 11 -2.27 4.40 -10.85
N CYS A 12 -1.85 4.27 -9.58
CA CYS A 12 -2.32 5.07 -8.44
C CYS A 12 -2.15 6.57 -8.70
N LYS A 13 -3.09 7.13 -9.46
CA LYS A 13 -3.28 8.55 -9.70
C LYS A 13 -4.17 9.18 -8.63
N LEU A 14 -4.72 8.43 -7.68
CA LEU A 14 -5.72 8.94 -6.76
C LEU A 14 -5.67 8.26 -5.38
N TRP A 15 -4.73 8.68 -4.53
CA TRP A 15 -4.85 8.46 -3.08
C TRP A 15 -5.72 9.52 -2.37
N ARG A 16 -6.47 10.31 -3.15
CA ARG A 16 -7.36 11.36 -2.63
C ARG A 16 -8.48 10.83 -1.73
N ALA A 17 -8.77 9.52 -1.75
CA ALA A 17 -9.87 8.90 -1.01
C ALA A 17 -9.46 8.20 0.32
N GLY A 18 -8.18 8.21 0.70
CA GLY A 18 -7.67 7.57 1.93
C GLY A 18 -6.96 6.23 1.70
N ILE A 19 -6.58 5.55 2.79
CA ILE A 19 -5.82 4.28 2.73
C ILE A 19 -6.63 3.26 1.91
N PRO A 20 -6.03 2.66 0.87
CA PRO A 20 -6.71 1.67 0.07
C PRO A 20 -7.11 0.46 0.92
N SER A 21 -8.39 0.08 0.86
CA SER A 21 -8.99 -1.02 1.64
C SER A 21 -9.46 -2.14 0.73
N VAL A 22 -9.72 -3.32 1.32
CA VAL A 22 -10.30 -4.47 0.59
C VAL A 22 -11.61 -4.07 -0.10
N ASN A 23 -12.47 -3.32 0.60
CA ASN A 23 -13.73 -2.82 0.04
C ASN A 23 -13.49 -1.88 -1.15
N TYR A 24 -12.55 -0.95 -1.02
CA TYR A 24 -12.22 -0.03 -2.11
C TYR A 24 -11.82 -0.78 -3.38
N PHE A 25 -10.92 -1.76 -3.29
CA PHE A 25 -10.52 -2.52 -4.49
C PHE A 25 -11.62 -3.44 -5.01
N ALA A 26 -12.42 -4.03 -4.11
CA ALA A 26 -13.54 -4.86 -4.51
C ALA A 26 -14.56 -4.05 -5.32
N GLU A 27 -14.95 -2.86 -4.85
CA GLU A 27 -15.86 -1.95 -5.56
C GLU A 27 -15.30 -1.54 -6.94
N GLN A 28 -14.02 -1.21 -7.03
CA GLN A 28 -13.37 -0.81 -8.28
C GLN A 28 -13.34 -1.95 -9.32
N GLN A 29 -13.34 -3.20 -8.85
CA GLN A 29 -13.42 -4.39 -9.70
C GLN A 29 -14.86 -4.90 -9.87
N ARG A 30 -15.87 -4.20 -9.32
CA ARG A 30 -17.28 -4.64 -9.26
C ARG A 30 -17.45 -6.03 -8.63
N LEU A 31 -16.64 -6.33 -7.63
CA LEU A 31 -16.67 -7.57 -6.87
C LEU A 31 -17.18 -7.32 -5.45
N SER A 32 -17.72 -8.36 -4.81
CA SER A 32 -17.93 -8.31 -3.37
C SER A 32 -16.58 -8.37 -2.63
N PRO A 33 -16.43 -7.71 -1.47
CA PRO A 33 -15.20 -7.76 -0.69
C PRO A 33 -14.76 -9.18 -0.32
N ASN A 34 -15.72 -10.08 -0.04
CA ASN A 34 -15.45 -11.48 0.25
C ASN A 34 -14.88 -12.21 -0.97
N TYR A 35 -15.52 -12.06 -2.13
CA TYR A 35 -15.04 -12.71 -3.35
C TYR A 35 -13.67 -12.18 -3.79
N PHE A 36 -13.45 -10.86 -3.67
CA PHE A 36 -12.14 -10.26 -3.88
C PHE A 36 -11.10 -10.82 -2.90
N GLY A 37 -11.46 -10.93 -1.62
CA GLY A 37 -10.64 -11.56 -0.58
C GLY A 37 -10.24 -13.00 -0.93
N ASP A 38 -11.20 -13.82 -1.30
CA ASP A 38 -10.99 -15.23 -1.67
C ASP A 38 -10.14 -15.36 -2.93
N LEU A 39 -10.37 -14.50 -3.92
CA LEU A 39 -9.58 -14.47 -5.15
C LEU A 39 -8.11 -14.12 -4.85
N ILE A 40 -7.85 -13.08 -4.06
CA ILE A 40 -6.48 -12.71 -3.68
C ILE A 40 -5.82 -13.85 -2.89
N LYS A 41 -6.54 -14.46 -1.96
CA LYS A 41 -6.02 -15.59 -1.17
C LYS A 41 -5.68 -16.79 -2.03
N LYS A 42 -6.54 -17.12 -2.99
CA LYS A 42 -6.32 -18.21 -3.94
C LYS A 42 -5.09 -17.98 -4.83
N GLU A 43 -4.93 -16.75 -5.34
CA GLU A 43 -3.86 -16.42 -6.29
C GLU A 43 -2.51 -16.14 -5.62
N THR A 44 -2.52 -15.59 -4.39
CA THR A 44 -1.30 -15.07 -3.74
C THR A 44 -0.92 -15.81 -2.47
N GLY A 45 -1.81 -16.66 -1.93
CA GLY A 45 -1.66 -17.31 -0.64
C GLY A 45 -1.83 -16.38 0.58
N LYS A 46 -2.04 -15.07 0.36
CA LYS A 46 -2.16 -14.04 1.40
C LYS A 46 -3.58 -13.50 1.47
N SER A 47 -4.00 -13.00 2.63
CA SER A 47 -5.25 -12.25 2.70
C SER A 47 -5.18 -10.99 1.82
N ALA A 48 -6.33 -10.52 1.34
CA ALA A 48 -6.38 -9.28 0.56
C ALA A 48 -5.80 -8.09 1.32
N GLN A 49 -6.01 -8.01 2.63
CA GLN A 49 -5.44 -6.95 3.46
C GLN A 49 -3.91 -6.99 3.49
N GLU A 50 -3.31 -8.16 3.72
CA GLU A 50 -1.85 -8.33 3.70
C GLU A 50 -1.28 -8.01 2.32
N TYR A 51 -1.95 -8.45 1.26
CA TYR A 51 -1.52 -8.16 -0.10
C TYR A 51 -1.52 -6.65 -0.40
N ILE A 52 -2.59 -5.96 -0.02
CA ILE A 52 -2.70 -4.50 -0.18
C ILE A 52 -1.61 -3.79 0.63
N GLN A 53 -1.42 -4.16 1.90
CA GLN A 53 -0.40 -3.54 2.75
C GLN A 53 1.01 -3.75 2.17
N ALA A 54 1.33 -4.96 1.71
CA ALA A 54 2.61 -5.25 1.06
C ALA A 54 2.83 -4.38 -0.18
N LYS A 55 1.79 -4.20 -1.01
CA LYS A 55 1.85 -3.35 -2.20
C LYS A 55 1.99 -1.86 -1.88
N VAL A 56 1.30 -1.38 -0.85
CA VAL A 56 1.46 -0.01 -0.34
C VAL A 56 2.91 0.21 0.13
N ILE A 57 3.51 -0.76 0.84
CA ILE A 57 4.92 -0.66 1.26
C ILE A 57 5.89 -0.72 0.09
N GLU A 58 5.62 -1.52 -0.95
CA GLU A 58 6.45 -1.57 -2.16
C GLU A 58 6.55 -0.17 -2.81
N VAL A 59 5.43 0.53 -2.92
CA VAL A 59 5.39 1.92 -3.42
C VAL A 59 6.03 2.89 -2.41
N ALA A 60 5.84 2.69 -1.11
CA ALA A 60 6.44 3.53 -0.09
C ALA A 60 7.97 3.46 -0.13
N LYS A 61 8.56 2.28 -0.36
CA LYS A 61 10.01 2.08 -0.45
C LYS A 61 10.64 2.92 -1.56
N SER A 62 9.98 3.06 -2.72
CA SER A 62 10.49 3.90 -3.80
C SER A 62 10.34 5.40 -3.49
N LYS A 63 9.21 5.79 -2.87
CA LYS A 63 8.97 7.18 -2.44
C LYS A 63 9.86 7.65 -1.30
N ILE A 64 10.33 6.74 -0.45
CA ILE A 64 11.12 7.10 0.74
C ILE A 64 12.43 7.81 0.40
N PHE A 65 12.98 7.60 -0.79
CA PHE A 65 14.24 8.20 -1.24
C PHE A 65 14.08 9.57 -1.89
N ASP A 66 12.85 10.09 -2.01
CA ASP A 66 12.58 11.45 -2.45
C ASP A 66 13.09 12.46 -1.40
N PRO A 67 14.16 13.24 -1.70
CA PRO A 67 14.75 14.16 -0.74
C PRO A 67 13.86 15.38 -0.45
N ASP A 68 12.93 15.69 -1.36
CA ASP A 68 12.06 16.87 -1.26
C ASP A 68 10.84 16.60 -0.38
N LYS A 69 10.67 15.37 0.11
CA LYS A 69 9.52 14.96 0.92
C LYS A 69 9.94 14.44 2.27
N SER A 70 9.22 14.88 3.31
CA SER A 70 9.27 14.27 4.63
C SER A 70 8.58 12.91 4.65
N VAL A 71 8.93 12.08 5.64
CA VAL A 71 8.24 10.80 5.92
C VAL A 71 6.74 11.00 6.14
N SER A 72 6.36 12.11 6.77
CA SER A 72 4.95 12.45 7.01
C SER A 72 4.22 12.79 5.71
N GLU A 73 4.81 13.58 4.81
CA GLU A 73 4.22 13.88 3.50
C GLU A 73 4.03 12.61 2.66
N ILE A 74 5.01 11.71 2.67
CA ILE A 74 4.89 10.41 2.00
C ILE A 74 3.74 9.59 2.59
N ALA A 75 3.57 9.60 3.92
CA ALA A 75 2.46 8.92 4.57
C ALA A 75 1.10 9.50 4.16
N TYR A 76 0.98 10.83 4.13
CA TYR A 76 -0.24 11.51 3.71
C TYR A 76 -0.56 11.25 2.24
N GLU A 77 0.45 11.27 1.37
CA GLU A 77 0.29 10.85 -0.02
C GLU A 77 -0.29 9.44 -0.06
N LEU A 78 0.32 8.47 0.63
CA LEU A 78 -0.13 7.07 0.71
C LEU A 78 -1.53 6.87 1.34
N GLY A 79 -2.22 7.95 1.71
CA GLY A 79 -3.58 7.94 2.25
C GLY A 79 -3.65 7.77 3.76
N PHE A 80 -2.53 7.75 4.48
CA PHE A 80 -2.54 7.61 5.93
C PHE A 80 -2.98 8.90 6.60
N LYS A 81 -4.06 8.82 7.38
CA LYS A 81 -4.51 9.94 8.22
C LYS A 81 -3.50 10.31 9.31
N TYR A 82 -2.76 9.32 9.81
CA TYR A 82 -1.76 9.51 10.85
C TYR A 82 -0.42 8.87 10.44
N PRO A 83 0.66 9.65 10.30
CA PRO A 83 1.98 9.15 9.92
C PRO A 83 2.52 8.04 10.83
N GLN A 84 2.16 8.03 12.13
CA GLN A 84 2.59 6.94 13.02
C GLN A 84 2.09 5.56 12.59
N HIS A 85 0.92 5.45 11.95
CA HIS A 85 0.41 4.18 11.45
C HIS A 85 1.21 3.70 10.26
N PHE A 86 1.59 4.63 9.37
CA PHE A 86 2.51 4.34 8.27
C PHE A 86 3.85 3.84 8.81
N SER A 87 4.47 4.55 9.74
CA SER A 87 5.79 4.16 10.27
C SER A 87 5.77 2.78 10.95
N ARG A 88 4.70 2.45 11.68
CA ARG A 88 4.52 1.12 12.28
C ARG A 88 4.38 0.03 11.21
N MET A 89 3.56 0.27 10.20
CA MET A 89 3.35 -0.67 9.10
C MET A 89 4.63 -0.87 8.29
N PHE A 90 5.31 0.21 7.94
CA PHE A 90 6.57 0.18 7.20
C PHE A 90 7.64 -0.61 7.97
N LYS A 91 7.79 -0.36 9.28
CA LYS A 91 8.72 -1.14 10.10
C LYS A 91 8.37 -2.61 10.19
N ARG A 92 7.08 -2.96 10.29
CA ARG A 92 6.64 -4.36 10.31
C ARG A 92 6.97 -5.09 9.02
N GLU A 93 6.76 -4.45 7.88
CA GLU A 93 6.97 -5.09 6.56
C GLU A 93 8.43 -5.03 6.06
N THR A 94 9.23 -4.06 6.53
CA THR A 94 10.61 -3.86 6.05
C THR A 94 11.68 -4.20 7.08
N GLY A 95 11.34 -4.28 8.36
CA GLY A 95 12.27 -4.42 9.48
C GLY A 95 12.86 -3.10 9.99
N PHE A 96 12.67 -1.97 9.27
CA PHE A 96 13.33 -0.70 9.58
C PHE A 96 12.32 0.45 9.67
N ALA A 97 12.60 1.47 10.49
CA ALA A 97 11.76 2.66 10.44
C ALA A 97 11.94 3.37 9.08
N PRO A 98 10.94 4.12 8.60
CA PRO A 98 11.05 4.86 7.34
C PRO A 98 12.30 5.75 7.26
N SER A 99 12.65 6.44 8.36
CA SER A 99 13.85 7.27 8.44
C SER A 99 15.13 6.44 8.33
N ASP A 100 15.24 5.36 9.12
CA ASP A 100 16.39 4.43 9.05
C ASP A 100 16.57 3.84 7.65
N PHE A 101 15.46 3.57 6.96
CA PHE A 101 15.49 3.02 5.61
C PHE A 101 15.97 4.06 4.58
N ARG A 102 15.63 5.34 4.77
CA ARG A 102 16.11 6.45 3.92
C ARG A 102 17.62 6.64 4.02
N ASP A 103 18.19 6.48 5.20
CA ASP A 103 19.63 6.66 5.45
C ASP A 103 20.50 5.51 4.87
N ARG A 104 19.87 4.42 4.42
CA ARG A 104 20.54 3.22 3.88
C ARG A 104 20.69 3.22 2.36
N LYS A 105 20.79 4.41 1.76
CA LYS A 105 20.90 4.57 0.31
C LYS A 105 22.08 3.79 -0.27
#